data_AF-A0A7X7C3T7-F1
#
_entry.id   AF-A0A7X7C3T7-F1
#
_cell.length_a   1.000
_cell.length_b   1.000
_cell.length_c   1.000
_cell.angle_alpha   90.00
_cell.angle_beta   90.00
_cell.angle_gamma   90.00
#
_symmetry.space_group_name_H-M   'P 1'
#
loop_
_entity.id
_entity.type
_entity.pdbx_description
1 polymer ?
#
loop_
_entity_poly.entity_id
_entity_poly.type
_entity_poly.pdbx_seq_one_letter_code
_entity_poly.pdbx_strand_id
1 'polypeptide(L)'
;MKKINLILIFFMIGFTLMSKPQLPEILSDGMVLQQKSTVKIWGKSDAGKTVSISTSWGVENKSAIADNNGNWLVMIETPEASF
;
A
#
# COMPACT_ATOMS: atom_id res chain seq x y z
N MET A 1 40.73 7.83 19.34
CA MET A 1 39.76 6.73 19.57
C MET A 1 38.35 7.22 19.91
N LYS A 2 38.14 8.09 20.91
CA LYS A 2 36.79 8.64 21.24
C LYS A 2 36.09 9.37 20.08
N LYS A 3 36.85 10.11 19.25
CA LYS A 3 36.31 10.84 18.07
C LYS A 3 35.82 9.92 16.95
N ILE A 4 36.50 8.77 16.72
CA ILE A 4 36.06 7.75 15.76
C ILE A 4 34.76 7.09 16.24
N ASN A 5 34.65 6.78 17.53
CA ASN A 5 33.42 6.21 18.09
C ASN A 5 32.23 7.18 17.99
N LEU A 6 32.48 8.49 18.10
CA LEU A 6 31.44 9.52 17.93
C LEU A 6 30.96 9.62 16.46
N ILE A 7 31.87 9.47 15.50
CA ILE A 7 31.54 9.43 14.06
C ILE A 7 30.73 8.18 13.71
N LEU A 8 31.06 7.03 14.29
CA LEU A 8 30.33 5.77 14.11
C LEU A 8 28.89 5.84 14.65
N ILE A 9 28.68 6.51 15.80
CA ILE A 9 27.34 6.71 16.37
C ILE A 9 26.51 7.66 15.49
N PHE A 10 27.13 8.71 14.92
CA PHE A 10 26.47 9.63 14.00
C PHE A 10 26.00 8.93 12.71
N PHE A 11 26.75 7.94 12.23
CA PHE A 11 26.42 7.20 10.99
C PHE A 11 25.19 6.26 11.15
N MET A 12 24.82 5.88 12.38
CA MET A 12 23.69 4.99 12.64
C MET A 12 22.32 5.70 12.68
N ILE A 13 22.26 7.03 12.71
CA ILE A 13 21.03 7.79 12.93
C ILE A 13 20.18 7.99 11.64
N GLY A 14 20.66 7.53 10.47
CA GLY A 14 20.18 8.06 9.19
C GLY A 14 19.13 7.30 8.37
N PHE A 15 18.77 6.05 8.67
CA PHE A 15 17.99 5.24 7.71
C PHE A 15 16.53 5.04 8.12
N THR A 16 15.65 5.91 7.62
CA THR A 16 14.21 5.61 7.55
C THR A 16 13.92 4.87 6.24
N LEU A 17 13.59 3.58 6.33
CA LEU A 17 13.11 2.81 5.19
C LEU A 17 11.60 3.03 5.08
N MET A 18 11.17 3.75 4.05
CA MET A 18 9.74 3.85 3.71
C MET A 18 9.41 2.71 2.74
N SER A 19 8.85 1.62 3.28
CA SER A 19 8.33 0.53 2.46
C SER A 19 6.97 0.93 1.87
N LYS A 20 6.80 0.76 0.56
CA LYS A 20 5.51 0.93 -0.12
C LYS A 20 4.78 -0.41 -0.15
N PRO A 21 3.43 -0.42 -0.15
CA PRO A 21 2.67 -1.64 -0.42
C PRO A 21 3.09 -2.22 -1.78
N GLN A 22 3.26 -3.55 -1.85
CA GLN A 22 3.55 -4.25 -3.09
C GLN A 22 2.23 -4.68 -3.73
N LEU A 23 1.99 -4.24 -4.97
CA LEU A 23 0.81 -4.60 -5.74
C LEU A 23 1.15 -5.66 -6.80
N PRO A 24 0.21 -6.55 -7.15
CA PRO A 24 0.30 -7.36 -8.37
C PRO A 24 0.42 -6.47 -9.61
N GLU A 25 1.15 -6.92 -10.64
CA GLU A 25 1.37 -6.14 -11.87
C GLU A 25 0.07 -5.74 -12.59
N ILE A 26 -0.99 -6.53 -12.47
CA ILE A 26 -2.29 -6.19 -13.07
C ILE A 26 -2.94 -4.95 -12.42
N LEU A 27 -2.62 -4.65 -11.16
CA LEU A 27 -3.10 -3.49 -10.43
C LEU A 27 -2.13 -2.31 -10.60
N SER A 28 -1.85 -1.95 -11.86
CA SER A 28 -0.95 -0.87 -12.24
C SER A 28 -1.66 0.29 -12.92
N ASP A 29 -0.90 1.33 -13.27
CA ASP A 29 -1.37 2.43 -14.09
C ASP A 29 -1.97 1.92 -15.41
N GLY A 30 -3.10 2.49 -15.81
CA GLY A 30 -3.83 2.08 -17.02
C GLY A 30 -4.70 0.83 -16.88
N MET A 31 -4.79 0.22 -15.69
CA MET A 31 -5.72 -0.88 -15.44
C MET A 31 -7.17 -0.45 -15.70
N VAL A 32 -7.94 -1.33 -16.34
CA VAL A 32 -9.39 -1.19 -16.50
C VAL A 32 -10.11 -2.15 -15.56
N LEU A 33 -11.08 -1.64 -14.82
CA LEU A 33 -11.96 -2.43 -13.96
C LEU A 33 -13.34 -2.56 -14.60
N GLN A 34 -13.97 -3.72 -14.41
CA GLN A 34 -15.34 -3.93 -14.87
C GLN A 34 -16.30 -3.02 -14.11
N GLN A 35 -17.13 -2.25 -14.82
CA GLN A 35 -18.19 -1.43 -14.25
C GLN A 35 -19.31 -2.27 -13.61
N LYS A 36 -20.09 -1.65 -12.71
CA LYS A 36 -21.23 -2.29 -12.00
C LYS A 36 -20.87 -3.64 -11.39
N SER A 37 -19.68 -3.73 -10.79
CA SER A 37 -19.15 -4.97 -10.26
C SER A 37 -18.51 -4.75 -8.88
N THR A 38 -18.30 -5.84 -8.15
CA THR A 38 -17.50 -5.84 -6.93
C THR A 38 -16.13 -6.46 -7.24
N VAL A 39 -15.10 -5.62 -7.26
CA VAL A 39 -13.73 -6.02 -7.59
C VAL A 39 -12.88 -6.19 -6.35
N LYS A 40 -11.91 -7.09 -6.43
CA LYS A 40 -10.88 -7.29 -5.41
C LYS A 40 -9.70 -6.39 -5.73
N ILE A 41 -9.22 -5.65 -4.73
CA ILE A 41 -7.91 -4.98 -4.74
C ILE A 41 -7.09 -5.63 -3.63
N TRP A 42 -5.88 -6.08 -3.95
CA TRP A 42 -5.05 -6.86 -3.03
C TRP A 42 -3.57 -6.59 -3.25
N GLY A 43 -2.76 -7.01 -2.29
CA GLY A 43 -1.32 -6.90 -2.38
C GLY A 43 -0.63 -7.40 -1.12
N LYS A 44 0.62 -6.98 -0.96
CA LYS A 44 1.41 -7.20 0.25
C LYS A 44 1.81 -5.89 0.91
N SER A 45 1.99 -5.92 2.22
CA SER A 45 2.51 -4.84 3.06
C SER A 45 3.16 -5.48 4.30
N ASP A 46 3.84 -4.70 5.13
CA ASP A 46 4.34 -5.24 6.40
C ASP A 46 3.15 -5.69 7.28
N ALA A 47 3.31 -6.80 7.99
CA ALA A 47 2.27 -7.36 8.85
C ALA A 47 1.73 -6.31 9.85
N GLY A 48 0.40 -6.26 10.00
CA GLY A 48 -0.27 -5.31 10.89
C GLY A 48 -0.35 -3.87 10.38
N LYS A 49 0.19 -3.55 9.19
CA LYS A 49 0.01 -2.23 8.58
C LYS A 49 -1.38 -2.08 7.99
N THR A 50 -1.95 -0.89 8.17
CA THR A 50 -3.16 -0.46 7.48
C THR A 50 -2.84 0.01 6.08
N VAL A 51 -3.53 -0.54 5.09
CA VAL A 51 -3.53 -0.09 3.71
C VAL A 51 -4.85 0.63 3.47
N SER A 52 -4.77 1.89 3.03
CA SER A 52 -5.93 2.71 2.69
C SER A 52 -6.05 2.85 1.18
N ILE A 53 -7.27 2.77 0.66
CA ILE A 53 -7.57 2.86 -0.75
C ILE A 53 -8.52 4.02 -0.99
N SER A 54 -8.16 4.85 -1.96
CA SER A 54 -9.01 5.87 -2.54
C SER A 54 -9.23 5.55 -4.02
N THR A 55 -10.44 5.82 -4.49
CA THR A 55 -10.80 5.68 -5.90
C THR A 55 -11.19 7.03 -6.47
N SER A 56 -11.01 7.22 -7.77
CA SER A 56 -11.38 8.47 -8.45
C SER A 56 -12.89 8.72 -8.48
N TRP A 57 -13.71 7.67 -8.30
CA TRP A 57 -15.17 7.75 -8.29
C TRP A 57 -15.77 7.88 -6.88
N GLY A 58 -14.98 8.31 -5.90
CA GLY A 58 -15.50 8.75 -4.60
C GLY A 58 -15.62 7.66 -3.53
N VAL A 59 -15.09 6.44 -3.74
CA VAL A 59 -14.85 5.52 -2.62
C VAL A 59 -13.64 6.03 -1.86
N GLU A 60 -13.91 6.66 -0.72
CA GLU A 60 -12.91 7.13 0.24
C GLU A 60 -12.82 6.18 1.43
N ASN A 61 -11.61 6.05 2.00
CA ASN A 61 -11.36 5.44 3.31
C ASN A 61 -11.70 3.95 3.45
N LYS A 62 -11.78 3.19 2.35
CA LYS A 62 -11.74 1.73 2.44
C LYS A 62 -10.34 1.31 2.85
N SER A 63 -10.22 0.51 3.90
CA SER A 63 -8.92 0.05 4.39
C SER A 63 -8.92 -1.44 4.72
N ALA A 64 -7.73 -2.03 4.69
CA ALA A 64 -7.45 -3.38 5.17
C ALA A 64 -6.19 -3.37 6.02
N ILE A 65 -6.13 -4.29 6.98
CA ILE A 65 -4.92 -4.55 7.76
C ILE A 65 -4.23 -5.76 7.14
N ALA A 66 -2.94 -5.64 6.87
CA ALA A 66 -2.14 -6.76 6.39
C ALA A 66 -2.03 -7.86 7.45
N ASP A 67 -2.28 -9.10 7.03
CA ASP A 67 -2.18 -10.28 7.88
C ASP A 67 -0.72 -10.56 8.31
N ASN A 68 -0.51 -11.61 9.10
CA ASN A 68 0.83 -11.99 9.57
C ASN A 68 1.79 -12.38 8.44
N ASN A 69 1.27 -12.73 7.26
CA ASN A 69 2.04 -13.04 6.06
C ASN A 69 2.20 -11.80 5.15
N GLY A 70 1.72 -10.64 5.60
CA GLY A 70 1.74 -9.38 4.87
C GLY A 70 0.64 -9.23 3.82
N ASN A 71 -0.26 -10.19 3.64
CA ASN A 71 -1.30 -10.11 2.62
C ASN A 71 -2.46 -9.22 3.10
N TRP A 72 -3.05 -8.48 2.17
CA TRP A 72 -4.24 -7.67 2.43
C TRP A 72 -5.17 -7.70 1.21
N LEU A 73 -6.46 -7.48 1.44
CA LEU A 73 -7.48 -7.44 0.39
C LEU A 73 -8.62 -6.50 0.79
N VAL A 74 -9.15 -5.76 -0.19
CA VAL A 74 -10.34 -4.93 -0.06
C VAL A 74 -11.29 -5.21 -1.23
N MET A 75 -12.59 -5.24 -0.93
CA MET A 75 -13.65 -5.29 -1.93
C MET A 75 -14.14 -3.87 -2.24
N ILE A 76 -14.12 -3.51 -3.52
CA ILE A 76 -14.52 -2.19 -4.04
C ILE A 76 -15.66 -2.36 -5.03
N GLU A 77 -16.68 -1.54 -4.89
CA GLU A 77 -17.77 -1.44 -5.86
C GLU A 77 -17.39 -0.44 -6.94
N THR A 78 -17.56 -0.84 -8.20
CA THR A 78 -17.36 0.02 -9.36
C THR A 78 -18.71 0.56 -9.83
N PRO A 79 -18.81 1.88 -10.12
CA PRO A 79 -20.04 2.48 -10.59
C PRO A 79 -20.34 2.04 -12.02
N GLU A 80 -21.49 2.47 -12.54
CA GLU A 80 -21.70 2.56 -13.98
C GLU A 80 -20.66 3.51 -14.60
N ALA A 81 -20.07 3.15 -15.74
CA ALA A 81 -19.16 4.04 -16.42
C ALA A 81 -19.93 5.25 -16.96
N SER A 82 -19.42 6.43 -16.66
CA SER A 82 -19.82 7.69 -17.27
C SER A 82 -18.79 8.10 -18.33
N PHE A 83 -19.25 8.65 -19.45
CA PHE A 83 -18.41 9.23 -20.51
C PHE A 83 -18.12 10.70 -20.26
#